data_AF-A0A437MYG2-F1
#
_entry.id   AF-A0A437MYG2-F1
#
_cell.length_a   1.000
_cell.length_b   1.000
_cell.length_c   1.000
_cell.angle_alpha   90.00
_cell.angle_beta   90.00
_cell.angle_gamma   90.00
#
_symmetry.space_group_name_H-M   'P 1'
#
loop_
_entity.id
_entity.type
_entity.pdbx_description
1 polymer ?
#
loop_
_entity_poly.entity_id
_entity_poly.type
_entity_poly.pdbx_seq_one_letter_code
_entity_poly.pdbx_strand_id
1 'polypeptide(L)'
;MRLFTGIALIATLMFNNEAKSQQKSLFLDNYKLAINGKDKLIAKIYSGGIAKGARLVEDTSGLFSVNKDGEVLLKNDAKPSAVKYNITIQYQDKKQEFVLVTDRFNYNKVVAHRGAWKNNAGSQNSLTSLRDAIRLGCEGSEFDVWLSKDGIPVLSHDDHIGGKKIEETPVAELQAIELKNGDHVPLFEEYIQEAIKQNTTHLVLELKPSGLGKQRGEELAEKCMDIIRKYKCQGWMLYISFDYNICKKIIELDPFAKVAYLNGDKSPVELKADKMWGLDYHFSVIDKDSNLINDAHKNGIDVDIWTVNEPEKMDAYLKAGADHITTNEPEILLEKVKGK
;
A
#
# COMPACT_ATOMS: atom_id res chain seq x y z
N MET A 1 60.86 -8.27 -20.59
CA MET A 1 60.27 -8.01 -19.25
C MET A 1 59.65 -6.61 -19.30
N ARG A 2 58.37 -6.51 -19.66
CA ARG A 2 57.66 -5.22 -19.83
C ARG A 2 56.78 -4.97 -18.61
N LEU A 3 56.94 -3.80 -17.99
CA LEU A 3 56.10 -3.31 -16.90
C LEU A 3 54.68 -3.05 -17.41
N PHE A 4 53.68 -3.57 -16.69
CA PHE A 4 52.28 -3.17 -16.82
C PHE A 4 51.94 -2.22 -15.68
N THR A 5 51.70 -0.95 -16.00
CA THR A 5 51.00 0.02 -15.15
C THR A 5 49.49 -0.12 -15.40
N GLY A 6 48.76 -0.67 -14.43
CA GLY A 6 47.30 -0.72 -14.45
C GLY A 6 46.70 0.45 -13.68
N ILE A 7 46.05 1.37 -14.40
CA ILE A 7 45.21 2.43 -13.84
C ILE A 7 43.86 1.80 -13.49
N ALA A 8 43.48 1.81 -12.22
CA ALA A 8 42.13 1.45 -11.78
C ALA A 8 41.17 2.62 -12.08
N LEU A 9 40.31 2.44 -13.09
CA LEU A 9 39.22 3.36 -13.39
C LEU A 9 38.07 3.06 -12.42
N ILE A 10 37.92 3.87 -11.38
CA ILE A 10 36.75 3.85 -10.50
C ILE A 10 35.57 4.40 -11.30
N ALA A 11 34.62 3.53 -11.64
CA ALA A 11 33.38 3.89 -12.31
C ALA A 11 32.41 4.55 -11.31
N THR A 12 32.47 5.88 -11.22
CA THR A 12 31.45 6.69 -10.56
C THR A 12 30.24 6.79 -11.49
N LEU A 13 29.29 5.85 -11.38
CA LEU A 13 28.09 5.82 -12.22
C LEU A 13 26.86 5.34 -11.44
N MET A 14 26.59 5.91 -10.26
CA MET A 14 25.34 5.62 -9.52
C MET A 14 24.75 6.85 -8.81
N PHE A 15 24.57 7.97 -9.52
CA PHE A 15 23.78 9.10 -9.01
C PHE A 15 22.90 9.77 -10.07
N ASN A 16 22.65 9.11 -11.22
CA ASN A 16 21.94 9.72 -12.36
C ASN A 16 20.71 8.92 -12.85
N ASN A 17 20.26 7.91 -12.11
CA ASN A 17 19.16 7.03 -12.53
C ASN A 17 17.80 7.37 -11.89
N GLU A 18 17.76 7.93 -10.67
CA GLU A 18 16.50 8.19 -9.96
C GLU A 18 15.69 9.34 -10.59
N ALA A 19 16.33 10.47 -10.91
CA ALA A 19 15.66 11.59 -11.59
C ALA A 19 15.19 11.25 -13.03
N LYS A 20 15.71 10.18 -13.64
CA LYS A 20 15.29 9.69 -14.97
C LYS A 20 14.18 8.64 -14.92
N SER A 21 13.92 7.99 -13.79
CA SER A 21 12.91 6.93 -13.69
C SER A 21 11.50 7.50 -13.60
N GLN A 22 11.32 8.60 -12.87
CA GLN A 22 10.04 9.32 -12.73
C GLN A 22 9.51 9.86 -14.07
N GLN A 23 10.43 10.21 -14.98
CA GLN A 23 10.09 10.69 -16.32
C GLN A 23 9.70 9.56 -17.29
N LYS A 24 9.78 8.28 -16.91
CA LYS A 24 9.56 7.11 -17.79
C LYS A 24 8.31 6.28 -17.50
N SER A 25 7.70 6.41 -16.33
CA SER A 25 6.52 5.61 -15.98
C SER A 25 5.22 6.28 -16.45
N LEU A 26 4.20 5.44 -16.65
CA LEU A 26 2.80 5.84 -16.74
C LEU A 26 2.10 5.52 -15.40
N PHE A 27 1.12 6.32 -15.03
CA PHE A 27 0.32 6.09 -13.82
C PHE A 27 -1.17 6.14 -14.14
N LEU A 28 -1.97 5.44 -13.34
CA LEU A 28 -3.42 5.58 -13.30
C LEU A 28 -3.79 6.23 -11.96
N ASP A 29 -4.76 7.15 -11.98
CA ASP A 29 -5.31 7.74 -10.75
C ASP A 29 -6.28 6.80 -10.01
N ASN A 30 -6.70 5.71 -10.66
CA ASN A 30 -7.51 4.66 -10.10
C ASN A 30 -7.23 3.33 -10.81
N TYR A 31 -7.31 2.24 -10.06
CA TYR A 31 -7.08 0.88 -10.56
C TYR A 31 -8.33 -0.01 -10.40
N LYS A 32 -9.41 0.52 -9.81
CA LYS A 32 -10.60 -0.24 -9.44
C LYS A 32 -11.77 0.09 -10.38
N LEU A 33 -12.45 -0.93 -10.91
CA LEU A 33 -13.67 -0.75 -11.70
C LEU A 33 -14.92 -1.05 -10.85
N ALA A 34 -15.90 -0.15 -10.89
CA ALA A 34 -17.15 -0.31 -10.15
C ALA A 34 -18.00 -1.47 -10.71
N ILE A 35 -18.57 -2.29 -9.82
CA ILE A 35 -19.35 -3.49 -10.21
C ILE A 35 -20.61 -3.15 -11.00
N ASN A 36 -21.22 -1.99 -10.72
CA ASN A 36 -22.53 -1.65 -11.29
C ASN A 36 -22.45 -1.09 -12.72
N GLY A 37 -21.24 -0.92 -13.28
CA GLY A 37 -21.03 -0.50 -14.68
C GLY A 37 -21.62 0.85 -15.08
N LYS A 38 -22.14 1.64 -14.12
CA LYS A 38 -22.70 2.97 -14.36
C LYS A 38 -21.60 3.98 -14.70
N ASP A 39 -20.45 3.84 -14.05
CA ASP A 39 -19.31 4.71 -14.26
C ASP A 39 -18.50 4.20 -15.45
N LYS A 40 -18.57 4.97 -16.53
CA LYS A 40 -17.78 4.69 -17.73
C LYS A 40 -16.31 5.06 -17.53
N LEU A 41 -16.02 6.09 -16.74
CA LEU A 41 -14.66 6.50 -16.44
C LEU A 41 -14.09 5.61 -15.35
N ILE A 42 -13.01 4.88 -15.67
CA ILE A 42 -12.29 4.07 -14.70
C ILE A 42 -11.11 4.85 -14.15
N ALA A 43 -10.28 5.41 -15.03
CA ALA A 43 -9.06 6.09 -14.64
C ALA A 43 -8.63 7.14 -15.67
N LYS A 44 -7.85 8.12 -15.25
CA LYS A 44 -7.04 8.98 -16.11
C LYS A 44 -5.59 8.50 -16.08
N ILE A 45 -4.93 8.64 -17.23
CA ILE A 45 -3.55 8.23 -17.45
C ILE A 45 -2.65 9.44 -17.25
N TYR A 46 -1.55 9.25 -16.52
CA TYR A 46 -0.61 10.31 -16.20
C TYR A 46 0.83 9.98 -16.58
N SER A 47 1.56 11.01 -16.98
CA SER A 47 3.01 11.03 -17.24
C SER A 47 3.54 12.44 -16.96
N GLY A 48 3.69 12.81 -15.68
CA GLY A 48 4.00 14.20 -15.27
C GLY A 48 2.82 15.19 -15.46
N GLY A 49 1.67 14.69 -15.87
CA GLY A 49 0.44 15.41 -16.22
C GLY A 49 -0.49 14.45 -16.98
N ILE A 50 -1.72 14.86 -17.31
CA ILE A 50 -2.66 14.00 -18.06
C ILE A 50 -2.06 13.64 -19.43
N ALA A 51 -1.96 12.35 -19.71
CA ALA A 51 -1.37 11.79 -20.93
C ALA A 51 -2.38 11.80 -22.10
N LYS A 52 -2.79 13.00 -22.54
CA LYS A 52 -3.71 13.17 -23.68
C LYS A 52 -3.12 12.53 -24.94
N GLY A 53 -3.90 11.69 -25.61
CA GLY A 53 -3.45 10.92 -26.79
C GLY A 53 -2.79 9.58 -26.45
N ALA A 54 -2.76 9.17 -25.18
CA ALA A 54 -2.47 7.78 -24.81
C ALA A 54 -3.44 6.81 -25.50
N ARG A 55 -3.00 5.58 -25.72
CA ARG A 55 -3.76 4.56 -26.45
C ARG A 55 -3.72 3.24 -25.71
N LEU A 56 -4.86 2.55 -25.72
CA LEU A 56 -4.95 1.15 -25.36
C LEU A 56 -4.36 0.32 -26.51
N VAL A 57 -3.28 -0.42 -26.25
CA VAL A 57 -2.63 -1.27 -27.27
C VAL A 57 -2.86 -2.75 -27.02
N GLU A 58 -3.25 -3.13 -25.80
CA GLU A 58 -3.65 -4.48 -25.46
C GLU A 58 -4.73 -4.42 -24.38
N ASP A 59 -5.74 -5.29 -24.52
CA ASP A 59 -6.79 -5.50 -23.54
C ASP A 59 -7.24 -6.95 -23.68
N THR A 60 -6.89 -7.75 -22.67
CA THR A 60 -7.15 -9.20 -22.65
C THR A 60 -8.64 -9.56 -22.60
N SER A 61 -9.51 -8.65 -22.16
CA SER A 61 -10.96 -8.88 -22.08
C SER A 61 -11.76 -8.21 -23.19
N GLY A 62 -11.17 -7.22 -23.86
CA GLY A 62 -11.84 -6.41 -24.87
C GLY A 62 -12.90 -5.46 -24.30
N LEU A 63 -12.96 -5.26 -22.99
CA LEU A 63 -13.99 -4.46 -22.31
C LEU A 63 -13.66 -2.96 -22.25
N PHE A 64 -12.42 -2.57 -22.52
CA PHE A 64 -11.93 -1.22 -22.25
C PHE A 64 -11.61 -0.45 -23.52
N SER A 65 -11.65 0.87 -23.41
CA SER A 65 -11.13 1.80 -24.41
C SER A 65 -10.33 2.90 -23.74
N VAL A 66 -9.49 3.60 -24.51
CA VAL A 66 -8.85 4.83 -24.07
C VAL A 66 -9.24 5.95 -25.03
N ASN A 67 -9.75 7.05 -24.51
CA ASN A 67 -10.14 8.20 -25.32
C ASN A 67 -8.97 9.17 -25.53
N LYS A 68 -9.18 10.19 -26.39
CA LYS A 68 -8.15 11.20 -26.72
C LYS A 68 -7.69 12.03 -25.51
N ASP A 69 -8.52 12.12 -24.47
CA ASP A 69 -8.24 12.90 -23.27
C ASP A 69 -7.41 12.11 -22.24
N GLY A 70 -7.00 10.88 -22.58
CA GLY A 70 -6.17 10.03 -21.73
C GLY A 70 -6.98 9.32 -20.64
N GLU A 71 -8.26 9.05 -20.90
CA GLU A 71 -9.15 8.37 -19.97
C GLU A 71 -9.34 6.91 -20.37
N VAL A 72 -9.13 5.99 -19.42
CA VAL A 72 -9.50 4.57 -19.51
C VAL A 72 -10.99 4.47 -19.21
N LEU A 73 -11.75 3.92 -20.17
CA LEU A 73 -13.19 3.81 -20.11
C LEU A 73 -13.67 2.37 -20.22
N LEU A 74 -14.77 2.06 -19.55
CA LEU A 74 -15.56 0.85 -19.77
C LEU A 74 -16.47 1.04 -21.01
N LYS A 75 -16.48 0.06 -21.93
CA LYS A 75 -17.39 0.08 -23.10
C LYS A 75 -18.86 -0.07 -22.67
N ASN A 76 -19.78 0.48 -23.46
CA ASN A 76 -21.20 0.59 -23.10
C ASN A 76 -21.90 -0.76 -22.83
N ASP A 77 -21.48 -1.81 -23.51
CA ASP A 77 -22.02 -3.17 -23.47
C ASP A 77 -21.14 -4.14 -22.67
N ALA A 78 -20.08 -3.64 -22.03
CA ALA A 78 -19.16 -4.43 -21.25
C ALA A 78 -19.84 -5.02 -20.01
N LYS A 79 -19.53 -6.29 -19.72
CA LYS A 79 -20.01 -7.02 -18.55
C LYS A 79 -18.81 -7.60 -17.78
N PRO A 80 -18.11 -6.80 -16.97
CA PRO A 80 -16.98 -7.29 -16.20
C PRO A 80 -17.45 -8.35 -15.19
N SER A 81 -16.80 -9.51 -15.21
CA SER A 81 -17.07 -10.65 -14.30
C SER A 81 -15.82 -11.19 -13.60
N ALA A 82 -14.65 -11.04 -14.22
CA ALA A 82 -13.35 -11.44 -13.67
C ALA A 82 -12.89 -10.51 -12.54
N VAL A 83 -11.96 -10.99 -11.71
CA VAL A 83 -11.36 -10.21 -10.62
C VAL A 83 -10.33 -9.21 -11.16
N LYS A 84 -9.57 -9.59 -12.18
CA LYS A 84 -8.46 -8.81 -12.74
C LYS A 84 -8.61 -8.66 -14.25
N TYR A 85 -8.16 -7.53 -14.77
CA TYR A 85 -8.05 -7.27 -16.20
C TYR A 85 -6.70 -6.66 -16.52
N ASN A 86 -5.97 -7.30 -17.43
CA ASN A 86 -4.71 -6.77 -17.92
C ASN A 86 -4.97 -5.86 -19.10
N ILE A 87 -4.47 -4.62 -19.00
CA ILE A 87 -4.46 -3.66 -20.09
C ILE A 87 -3.03 -3.16 -20.32
N THR A 88 -2.69 -2.85 -21.56
CA THR A 88 -1.43 -2.22 -21.90
C THR A 88 -1.68 -0.87 -22.54
N ILE A 89 -1.08 0.16 -21.97
CA ILE A 89 -1.21 1.54 -22.42
C ILE A 89 0.09 1.99 -23.06
N GLN A 90 -0.01 2.64 -24.21
CA GLN A 90 1.09 3.31 -24.87
C GLN A 90 0.88 4.82 -24.88
N TYR A 91 1.92 5.57 -24.54
CA TYR A 91 1.97 7.02 -24.66
C TYR A 91 3.40 7.44 -25.03
N GLN A 92 3.54 8.09 -26.18
CA GLN A 92 4.85 8.39 -26.78
C GLN A 92 5.68 7.10 -26.96
N ASP A 93 6.92 7.07 -26.47
CA ASP A 93 7.82 5.92 -26.48
C ASP A 93 7.57 4.94 -25.32
N LYS A 94 6.68 5.29 -24.38
CA LYS A 94 6.38 4.47 -23.20
C LYS A 94 5.28 3.46 -23.50
N LYS A 95 5.49 2.22 -23.08
CA LYS A 95 4.49 1.15 -23.07
C LYS A 95 4.50 0.50 -21.69
N GLN A 96 3.35 0.48 -21.02
CA GLN A 96 3.23 -0.05 -19.66
C GLN A 96 1.95 -0.87 -19.50
N GLU A 97 2.09 -2.02 -18.86
CA GLU A 97 0.97 -2.90 -18.51
C GLU A 97 0.44 -2.56 -17.12
N PHE A 98 -0.88 -2.61 -16.97
CA PHE A 98 -1.60 -2.37 -15.73
C PHE A 98 -2.59 -3.50 -15.48
N VAL A 99 -2.89 -3.72 -14.20
CA VAL A 99 -4.01 -4.56 -13.76
C VAL A 99 -5.11 -3.66 -13.23
N LEU A 100 -6.28 -3.73 -13.84
CA LEU A 100 -7.52 -3.21 -13.25
C LEU A 100 -8.18 -4.30 -12.42
N VAL A 101 -8.78 -3.92 -11.30
CA VAL A 101 -9.38 -4.83 -10.32
C VAL A 101 -10.85 -4.54 -10.17
N THR A 102 -11.69 -5.57 -10.21
CA THR A 102 -13.11 -5.38 -9.90
C THR A 102 -13.25 -4.95 -8.44
N ASP A 103 -13.95 -3.84 -8.19
CA ASP A 103 -14.09 -3.26 -6.87
C ASP A 103 -15.08 -4.05 -6.00
N ARG A 104 -14.64 -5.20 -5.49
CA ARG A 104 -15.37 -6.04 -4.53
C ARG A 104 -14.86 -5.87 -3.11
N PHE A 105 -14.06 -4.83 -2.86
CA PHE A 105 -13.52 -4.57 -1.55
C PHE A 105 -14.66 -4.30 -0.56
N ASN A 106 -14.49 -4.76 0.67
CA ASN A 106 -15.38 -4.39 1.76
C ASN A 106 -15.14 -2.91 2.07
N TYR A 107 -16.22 -2.18 2.37
CA TYR A 107 -16.20 -0.78 2.78
C TYR A 107 -16.90 -0.65 4.15
N ASN A 108 -16.35 -1.34 5.15
CA ASN A 108 -16.91 -1.50 6.48
C ASN A 108 -16.05 -0.89 7.60
N LYS A 109 -15.00 -0.15 7.24
CA LYS A 109 -14.10 0.60 8.13
C LYS A 109 -13.17 -0.24 9.00
N VAL A 110 -13.16 -1.56 8.84
CA VAL A 110 -12.38 -2.46 9.71
C VAL A 110 -11.02 -2.77 9.10
N VAL A 111 -9.96 -2.38 9.80
CA VAL A 111 -8.58 -2.76 9.47
C VAL A 111 -8.05 -3.70 10.55
N ALA A 112 -7.68 -4.92 10.16
CA ALA A 112 -7.09 -5.90 11.06
C ALA A 112 -5.58 -5.63 11.22
N HIS A 113 -5.18 -5.18 12.42
CA HIS A 113 -3.80 -4.83 12.76
C HIS A 113 -2.90 -6.08 12.77
N ARG A 114 -1.90 -6.11 11.88
CA ARG A 114 -0.97 -7.23 11.63
C ARG A 114 -1.67 -8.48 11.11
N GLY A 115 -2.80 -8.29 10.42
CA GLY A 115 -3.78 -9.31 10.08
C GLY A 115 -4.64 -9.75 11.28
N ALA A 116 -5.55 -10.70 11.08
CA ALA A 116 -6.43 -11.16 12.16
C ALA A 116 -5.76 -12.26 13.00
N TRP A 117 -4.82 -11.89 13.88
CA TRP A 117 -3.97 -12.84 14.60
C TRP A 117 -4.43 -13.19 16.03
N LYS A 118 -5.09 -12.25 16.73
CA LYS A 118 -5.29 -12.36 18.18
C LYS A 118 -6.17 -13.54 18.60
N ASN A 119 -7.27 -13.75 17.87
CA ASN A 119 -8.28 -14.77 18.15
C ASN A 119 -8.34 -15.87 17.06
N ASN A 120 -7.34 -15.94 16.18
CA ASN A 120 -7.27 -16.93 15.10
C ASN A 120 -5.93 -17.67 15.10
N ALA A 121 -5.68 -18.48 14.07
CA ALA A 121 -4.51 -19.35 14.01
C ALA A 121 -3.23 -18.62 13.61
N GLY A 122 -3.32 -17.52 12.85
CA GLY A 122 -2.13 -16.85 12.33
C GLY A 122 -1.29 -16.12 13.37
N SER A 123 0.01 -16.04 13.11
CA SER A 123 0.90 -15.11 13.83
C SER A 123 0.69 -13.67 13.34
N GLN A 124 1.11 -12.66 14.12
CA GLN A 124 1.19 -11.29 13.62
C GLN A 124 2.03 -11.25 12.34
N ASN A 125 1.62 -10.45 11.34
CA ASN A 125 2.36 -10.26 10.09
C ASN A 125 2.64 -11.57 9.32
N SER A 126 1.72 -12.52 9.35
CA SER A 126 1.85 -13.82 8.68
C SER A 126 0.90 -13.96 7.49
N LEU A 127 1.19 -14.89 6.57
CA LEU A 127 0.24 -15.25 5.51
C LEU A 127 -1.07 -15.82 6.09
N THR A 128 -1.01 -16.45 7.26
CA THR A 128 -2.20 -17.01 7.92
C THR A 128 -3.08 -15.91 8.51
N SER A 129 -2.52 -14.89 9.17
CA SER A 129 -3.30 -13.76 9.68
C SER A 129 -3.91 -12.90 8.57
N LEU A 130 -3.23 -12.79 7.42
CA LEU A 130 -3.80 -12.20 6.19
C LEU A 130 -5.04 -12.97 5.73
N ARG A 131 -4.92 -14.30 5.56
CA ARG A 131 -6.03 -15.15 5.13
C ARG A 131 -7.20 -15.08 6.11
N ASP A 132 -6.91 -15.01 7.40
CA ASP A 132 -7.94 -14.85 8.43
C ASP A 132 -8.64 -13.48 8.31
N ALA A 133 -7.93 -12.38 8.09
CA ALA A 133 -8.55 -11.06 7.86
C ALA A 133 -9.44 -11.04 6.61
N ILE A 134 -8.99 -11.67 5.51
CA ILE A 134 -9.77 -11.86 4.28
C ILE A 134 -11.04 -12.67 4.57
N ARG A 135 -10.91 -13.79 5.27
CA ARG A 135 -12.02 -14.71 5.61
C ARG A 135 -13.05 -14.04 6.50
N LEU A 136 -12.62 -13.21 7.46
CA LEU A 136 -13.52 -12.45 8.34
C LEU A 136 -14.27 -11.34 7.60
N GLY A 137 -13.76 -10.91 6.44
CA GLY A 137 -14.35 -9.83 5.65
C GLY A 137 -13.93 -8.44 6.13
N CYS A 138 -12.71 -8.29 6.64
CA CYS A 138 -12.15 -6.98 6.93
C CYS A 138 -12.00 -6.14 5.64
N GLU A 139 -12.17 -4.83 5.75
CA GLU A 139 -11.87 -3.89 4.67
C GLU A 139 -10.37 -3.80 4.41
N GLY A 140 -9.55 -3.82 5.46
CA GLY A 140 -8.10 -3.82 5.37
C GLY A 140 -7.46 -4.91 6.23
N SER A 141 -6.30 -5.39 5.78
CA SER A 141 -5.35 -6.12 6.61
C SER A 141 -4.07 -5.30 6.65
N GLU A 142 -3.71 -4.82 7.84
CA GLU A 142 -2.47 -4.09 8.07
C GLU A 142 -1.31 -5.06 8.28
N PHE A 143 -0.12 -4.66 7.84
CA PHE A 143 1.12 -5.38 8.08
C PHE A 143 2.36 -4.49 7.95
N ASP A 144 3.40 -4.86 8.70
CA ASP A 144 4.65 -4.12 8.84
C ASP A 144 5.78 -4.70 8.00
N VAL A 145 6.57 -3.86 7.33
CA VAL A 145 7.71 -4.29 6.52
C VAL A 145 9.01 -3.58 6.92
N TRP A 146 10.06 -4.37 7.05
CA TRP A 146 11.45 -3.95 7.26
C TRP A 146 12.33 -4.40 6.11
N LEU A 147 13.53 -3.82 6.00
CA LEU A 147 14.55 -4.26 5.06
C LEU A 147 15.59 -5.15 5.77
N SER A 148 15.76 -6.40 5.33
CA SER A 148 16.81 -7.31 5.85
C SER A 148 18.21 -6.76 5.57
N LYS A 149 19.27 -7.36 6.14
CA LYS A 149 20.66 -6.97 5.87
C LYS A 149 21.02 -6.94 4.38
N ASP A 150 20.53 -7.91 3.63
CA ASP A 150 20.77 -8.09 2.19
C ASP A 150 19.78 -7.34 1.30
N GLY A 151 18.96 -6.43 1.86
CA GLY A 151 18.13 -5.52 1.08
C GLY A 151 16.83 -6.16 0.58
N ILE A 152 16.33 -7.21 1.25
CA ILE A 152 15.09 -7.90 0.91
C ILE A 152 14.00 -7.51 1.91
N PRO A 153 12.83 -7.02 1.47
CA PRO A 153 11.77 -6.64 2.40
C PRO A 153 11.11 -7.86 3.07
N VAL A 154 11.00 -7.82 4.40
CA VAL A 154 10.45 -8.89 5.25
C VAL A 154 9.40 -8.35 6.21
N LEU A 155 8.47 -9.20 6.64
CA LEU A 155 7.37 -8.82 7.51
C LEU A 155 7.70 -8.99 8.99
N SER A 156 7.56 -7.93 9.78
CA SER A 156 7.69 -7.95 11.26
C SER A 156 7.27 -6.61 11.82
N HIS A 157 6.62 -6.60 12.98
CA HIS A 157 6.31 -5.33 13.66
C HIS A 157 7.56 -4.71 14.28
N ASP A 158 8.25 -5.49 15.10
CA ASP A 158 9.44 -5.02 15.82
C ASP A 158 10.69 -5.13 14.94
N ASP A 159 11.72 -4.35 15.28
CA ASP A 159 13.04 -4.39 14.64
C ASP A 159 13.82 -5.69 14.97
N HIS A 160 13.29 -6.49 15.89
CA HIS A 160 13.78 -7.81 16.25
C HIS A 160 12.72 -8.88 16.09
N ILE A 161 13.10 -10.05 15.58
CA ILE A 161 12.25 -11.24 15.51
C ILE A 161 13.09 -12.50 15.72
N GLY A 162 12.59 -13.46 16.50
CA GLY A 162 13.34 -14.68 16.83
C GLY A 162 14.70 -14.42 17.49
N GLY A 163 14.85 -13.31 18.24
CA GLY A 163 16.12 -12.90 18.85
C GLY A 163 17.15 -12.31 17.88
N LYS A 164 16.78 -12.05 16.63
CA LYS A 164 17.64 -11.47 15.59
C LYS A 164 17.15 -10.07 15.23
N LYS A 165 18.08 -9.13 15.06
CA LYS A 165 17.78 -7.79 14.56
C LYS A 165 17.67 -7.82 13.04
N ILE A 166 16.56 -7.35 12.49
CA ILE A 166 16.20 -7.56 11.08
C ILE A 166 17.21 -6.93 10.12
N GLU A 167 17.53 -5.65 10.32
CA GLU A 167 18.43 -4.91 9.44
C GLU A 167 19.89 -5.40 9.48
N GLU A 168 20.22 -6.29 10.42
CA GLU A 168 21.56 -6.88 10.60
C GLU A 168 21.60 -8.39 10.26
N THR A 169 20.47 -8.96 9.84
CA THR A 169 20.34 -10.39 9.57
C THR A 169 20.01 -10.65 8.09
N PRO A 170 20.71 -11.59 7.41
CA PRO A 170 20.35 -12.01 6.05
C PRO A 170 18.95 -12.64 5.99
N VAL A 171 18.25 -12.46 4.86
CA VAL A 171 16.87 -12.90 4.72
C VAL A 171 16.68 -14.41 4.94
N ALA A 172 17.64 -15.23 4.51
CA ALA A 172 17.59 -16.68 4.66
C ALA A 172 17.53 -17.12 6.13
N GLU A 173 18.17 -16.38 7.04
CA GLU A 173 18.10 -16.66 8.48
C GLU A 173 16.80 -16.17 9.10
N LEU A 174 16.23 -15.08 8.58
CA LEU A 174 14.95 -14.54 9.04
C LEU A 174 13.80 -15.47 8.66
N GLN A 175 13.75 -15.94 7.41
CA GLN A 175 12.72 -16.89 6.95
C GLN A 175 12.78 -18.24 7.65
N ALA A 176 13.93 -18.62 8.23
CA ALA A 176 14.07 -19.85 9.00
C ALA A 176 13.47 -19.76 10.42
N ILE A 177 13.03 -18.57 10.86
CA ILE A 177 12.38 -18.40 12.16
C ILE A 177 10.96 -18.95 12.09
N GLU A 178 10.72 -20.01 12.85
CA GLU A 178 9.37 -20.53 13.07
C GLU A 178 8.56 -19.58 13.94
N LEU A 179 7.37 -19.24 13.47
CA LEU A 179 6.34 -18.53 14.21
C LEU A 179 5.28 -19.54 14.70
N LYS A 180 4.17 -19.06 15.25
CA LYS A 180 3.12 -19.94 15.76
C LYS A 180 2.51 -20.75 14.61
N ASN A 181 2.08 -21.97 14.92
CA ASN A 181 1.27 -22.80 14.02
C ASN A 181 1.91 -23.08 12.64
N GLY A 182 3.24 -23.11 12.58
CA GLY A 182 3.98 -23.41 11.33
C GLY A 182 4.11 -22.23 10.37
N ASP A 183 3.69 -21.03 10.77
CA ASP A 183 4.06 -19.80 10.08
C ASP A 183 5.59 -19.59 10.18
N HIS A 184 6.12 -18.80 9.25
CA HIS A 184 7.48 -18.30 9.25
C HIS A 184 7.44 -16.80 8.95
N VAL A 185 8.56 -16.09 9.12
CA VAL A 185 8.69 -14.68 8.74
C VAL A 185 8.51 -14.53 7.23
N PRO A 186 7.40 -13.93 6.73
CA PRO A 186 7.17 -13.85 5.30
C PRO A 186 8.06 -12.79 4.64
N LEU A 187 8.42 -13.02 3.38
CA LEU A 187 8.87 -11.93 2.51
C LEU A 187 7.67 -11.07 2.14
N PHE A 188 7.91 -9.78 1.93
CA PHE A 188 6.87 -8.89 1.37
C PHE A 188 6.35 -9.41 0.03
N GLU A 189 7.23 -9.95 -0.82
CA GLU A 189 6.85 -10.52 -2.11
C GLU A 189 5.91 -11.73 -1.98
N GLU A 190 6.14 -12.62 -1.02
CA GLU A 190 5.27 -13.77 -0.73
C GLU A 190 3.90 -13.30 -0.24
N TYR A 191 3.88 -12.26 0.61
CA TYR A 191 2.65 -11.65 1.11
C TYR A 191 1.82 -11.03 0.00
N ILE A 192 2.45 -10.29 -0.92
CA ILE A 192 1.77 -9.73 -2.11
C ILE A 192 1.20 -10.83 -3.00
N GLN A 193 1.97 -11.89 -3.29
CA GLN A 193 1.50 -13.01 -4.11
C GLN A 193 0.28 -13.70 -3.51
N GLU A 194 0.21 -13.85 -2.19
CA GLU A 194 -0.95 -14.39 -1.50
C GLU A 194 -2.14 -13.41 -1.56
N ALA A 195 -1.90 -12.15 -1.21
CA ALA A 195 -2.95 -11.14 -1.07
C ALA A 195 -3.69 -10.85 -2.37
N ILE A 196 -3.00 -10.86 -3.52
CA ILE A 196 -3.63 -10.55 -4.82
C ILE A 196 -4.50 -11.70 -5.35
N LYS A 197 -4.66 -12.81 -4.62
CA LYS A 197 -5.60 -13.89 -4.98
C LYS A 197 -7.06 -13.51 -4.72
N GLN A 198 -7.30 -12.45 -3.94
CA GLN A 198 -8.62 -11.92 -3.60
C GLN A 198 -8.78 -10.45 -4.02
N ASN A 199 -9.98 -9.88 -3.89
CA ASN A 199 -10.28 -8.47 -4.12
C ASN A 199 -11.39 -7.93 -3.20
N THR A 200 -11.46 -8.45 -1.98
CA THR A 200 -12.38 -8.08 -0.90
C THR A 200 -11.71 -7.29 0.23
N THR A 201 -10.39 -7.38 0.39
CA THR A 201 -9.64 -6.78 1.49
C THR A 201 -8.42 -6.03 0.94
N HIS A 202 -8.29 -4.76 1.31
CA HIS A 202 -7.14 -3.92 1.00
C HIS A 202 -5.92 -4.32 1.84
N LEU A 203 -4.76 -3.90 1.37
CA LEU A 203 -3.47 -4.10 2.00
C LEU A 203 -3.00 -2.78 2.58
N VAL A 204 -2.95 -2.68 3.91
CA VAL A 204 -2.45 -1.49 4.61
C VAL A 204 -0.98 -1.75 4.96
N LEU A 205 -0.09 -1.28 4.10
CA LEU A 205 1.34 -1.55 4.20
C LEU A 205 2.01 -0.49 5.07
N GLU A 206 2.49 -0.88 6.25
CA GLU A 206 3.39 -0.05 7.06
C GLU A 206 4.85 -0.24 6.64
N LEU A 207 5.51 0.84 6.23
CA LEU A 207 6.94 0.85 5.98
C LEU A 207 7.67 1.37 7.22
N LYS A 208 8.45 0.51 7.87
CA LYS A 208 9.06 0.83 9.15
C LYS A 208 10.27 1.76 8.99
N PRO A 209 10.39 2.81 9.84
CA PRO A 209 11.58 3.65 9.86
C PRO A 209 12.84 2.82 10.16
N SER A 210 13.94 3.13 9.48
CA SER A 210 15.21 2.42 9.67
C SER A 210 16.06 3.05 10.77
N GLY A 211 16.66 2.21 11.62
CA GLY A 211 17.69 2.64 12.58
C GLY A 211 19.04 2.95 11.94
N LEU A 212 19.24 2.54 10.67
CA LEU A 212 20.46 2.78 9.90
C LEU A 212 20.46 4.12 9.15
N GLY A 213 19.36 4.87 9.23
CA GLY A 213 19.22 6.23 8.71
C GLY A 213 18.20 6.36 7.58
N LYS A 214 17.88 7.61 7.24
CA LYS A 214 16.79 7.97 6.31
C LYS A 214 16.90 7.30 4.94
N GLN A 215 18.12 7.22 4.39
CA GLN A 215 18.36 6.61 3.08
C GLN A 215 17.93 5.14 3.06
N ARG A 216 18.06 4.41 4.18
CA ARG A 216 17.63 3.02 4.26
C ARG A 216 16.11 2.88 4.29
N GLY A 217 15.40 3.84 4.89
CA GLY A 217 13.95 3.95 4.81
C GLY A 217 13.46 4.28 3.39
N GLU A 218 14.16 5.16 2.68
CA GLU A 218 13.87 5.45 1.27
C GLU A 218 14.14 4.24 0.36
N GLU A 219 15.22 3.50 0.61
CA GLU A 219 15.51 2.24 -0.08
C GLU A 219 14.40 1.20 0.15
N LEU A 220 13.90 1.06 1.37
CA LEU A 220 12.75 0.19 1.66
C LEU A 220 11.53 0.60 0.83
N ALA A 221 11.22 1.90 0.74
CA ALA A 221 10.13 2.40 -0.09
C ALA A 221 10.32 2.04 -1.57
N GLU A 222 11.52 2.24 -2.12
CA GLU A 222 11.83 1.88 -3.50
C GLU A 222 11.65 0.39 -3.77
N LYS A 223 12.17 -0.48 -2.89
CA LYS A 223 12.07 -1.94 -3.00
C LYS A 223 10.61 -2.42 -2.93
N CYS A 224 9.83 -1.89 -1.99
CA CYS A 224 8.41 -2.23 -1.89
C CYS A 224 7.63 -1.77 -3.12
N MET A 225 7.87 -0.54 -3.60
CA MET A 225 7.21 -0.02 -4.79
C MET A 225 7.60 -0.77 -6.07
N ASP A 226 8.83 -1.28 -6.17
CA ASP A 226 9.25 -2.16 -7.27
C ASP A 226 8.48 -3.48 -7.28
N ILE A 227 8.29 -4.11 -6.12
CA ILE A 227 7.48 -5.34 -5.99
C ILE A 227 6.02 -5.04 -6.36
N ILE A 228 5.45 -3.95 -5.85
CA ILE A 228 4.07 -3.56 -6.16
C ILE A 228 3.88 -3.34 -7.66
N ARG A 229 4.82 -2.66 -8.33
CA ARG A 229 4.81 -2.48 -9.79
C ARG A 229 4.99 -3.81 -10.54
N LYS A 230 5.88 -4.69 -10.08
CA LYS A 230 6.11 -6.02 -10.67
C LYS A 230 4.83 -6.86 -10.67
N TYR A 231 4.08 -6.86 -9.57
CA TYR A 231 2.82 -7.59 -9.43
C TYR A 231 1.57 -6.79 -9.85
N LYS A 232 1.74 -5.52 -10.21
CA LYS A 232 0.69 -4.59 -10.64
C LYS A 232 -0.47 -4.52 -9.63
N CYS A 233 -0.13 -4.49 -8.34
CA CYS A 233 -1.10 -4.62 -7.25
C CYS A 233 -1.53 -3.30 -6.63
N GLN A 234 -1.31 -2.16 -7.29
CA GLN A 234 -1.66 -0.82 -6.80
C GLN A 234 -3.14 -0.70 -6.40
N GLY A 235 -4.05 -1.43 -7.07
CA GLY A 235 -5.47 -1.45 -6.73
C GLY A 235 -5.81 -2.03 -5.36
N TRP A 236 -4.88 -2.71 -4.68
CA TRP A 236 -5.06 -3.22 -3.32
C TRP A 236 -4.43 -2.34 -2.25
N MET A 237 -3.52 -1.43 -2.60
CA MET A 237 -2.58 -0.86 -1.65
C MET A 237 -3.10 0.43 -0.99
N LEU A 238 -2.94 0.49 0.33
CA LEU A 238 -2.89 1.68 1.16
C LEU A 238 -1.53 1.67 1.87
N TYR A 239 -0.96 2.84 2.15
CA TYR A 239 0.41 2.94 2.68
C TYR A 239 0.44 3.79 3.93
N ILE A 240 1.18 3.34 4.94
CA ILE A 240 1.37 4.07 6.20
C ILE A 240 2.84 4.06 6.62
N SER A 241 3.27 5.09 7.35
CA SER A 241 4.60 5.11 7.99
C SER A 241 4.68 6.18 9.08
N PHE A 242 5.52 5.93 10.09
CA PHE A 242 5.92 6.94 11.08
C PHE A 242 6.99 7.90 10.53
N ASP A 243 7.73 7.54 9.48
CA ASP A 243 8.74 8.41 8.88
C ASP A 243 8.13 9.22 7.73
N TYR A 244 7.99 10.53 7.95
CA TYR A 244 7.43 11.44 6.95
C TYR A 244 8.22 11.44 5.63
N ASN A 245 9.53 11.16 5.65
CA ASN A 245 10.34 11.07 4.43
C ASN A 245 9.97 9.83 3.62
N ILE A 246 9.68 8.70 4.29
CA ILE A 246 9.18 7.49 3.62
C ILE A 246 7.84 7.80 2.95
N CYS A 247 6.90 8.44 3.67
CA CYS A 247 5.62 8.84 3.08
C CYS A 247 5.80 9.71 1.82
N LYS A 248 6.67 10.72 1.89
CA LYS A 248 6.96 11.59 0.73
C LYS A 248 7.64 10.84 -0.41
N LYS A 249 8.53 9.89 -0.11
CA LYS A 249 9.19 9.05 -1.11
C LYS A 249 8.19 8.15 -1.84
N ILE A 250 7.18 7.62 -1.14
CA ILE A 250 6.11 6.83 -1.79
C ILE A 250 5.31 7.71 -2.76
N ILE A 251 4.93 8.93 -2.35
CA ILE A 251 4.22 9.90 -3.22
C ILE A 251 5.08 10.31 -4.43
N GLU A 252 6.39 10.43 -4.24
CA GLU A 252 7.33 10.64 -5.35
C GLU A 252 7.29 9.45 -6.33
N LEU A 253 7.36 8.22 -5.82
CA LEU A 253 7.40 7.01 -6.63
C LEU A 253 6.07 6.67 -7.33
N ASP A 254 4.94 7.03 -6.72
CA ASP A 254 3.59 6.94 -7.27
C ASP A 254 2.72 8.11 -6.75
N PRO A 255 2.48 9.15 -7.56
CA PRO A 255 1.69 10.31 -7.15
C PRO A 255 0.22 10.04 -6.83
N PHE A 256 -0.27 8.83 -7.09
CA PHE A 256 -1.65 8.41 -6.79
C PHE A 256 -1.71 7.35 -5.68
N ALA A 257 -0.58 7.01 -5.06
CA ALA A 257 -0.56 6.18 -3.87
C ALA A 257 -1.38 6.83 -2.75
N LYS A 258 -2.23 6.04 -2.10
CA LYS A 258 -2.99 6.45 -0.93
C LYS A 258 -2.13 6.31 0.32
N VAL A 259 -1.39 7.37 0.63
CA VAL A 259 -0.46 7.41 1.78
C VAL A 259 -1.10 8.13 2.96
N ALA A 260 -1.13 7.49 4.13
CA ALA A 260 -1.48 8.12 5.39
C ALA A 260 -0.27 8.17 6.35
N TYR A 261 -0.21 9.18 7.19
CA TYR A 261 0.92 9.40 8.10
C TYR A 261 0.59 8.99 9.54
N LEU A 262 1.52 8.32 10.24
CA LEU A 262 1.26 7.67 11.54
C LEU A 262 1.54 8.53 12.78
N ASN A 263 2.52 9.43 12.69
CA ASN A 263 3.22 9.92 13.90
C ASN A 263 2.41 10.87 14.79
N GLY A 264 1.32 11.47 14.28
CA GLY A 264 0.47 12.35 15.07
C GLY A 264 0.93 13.80 15.21
N ASP A 265 2.05 14.19 14.57
CA ASP A 265 2.66 15.52 14.72
C ASP A 265 2.44 16.46 13.54
N LYS A 266 1.52 16.12 12.62
CA LYS A 266 1.14 16.95 11.47
C LYS A 266 -0.35 17.28 11.46
N SER A 267 -0.67 18.54 11.16
CA SER A 267 -2.05 18.97 10.97
C SER A 267 -2.60 18.48 9.63
N PRO A 268 -3.94 18.34 9.47
CA PRO A 268 -4.52 17.98 8.17
C PRO A 268 -4.17 18.94 7.03
N VAL A 269 -3.92 20.22 7.33
CA VAL A 269 -3.50 21.21 6.32
C VAL A 269 -2.09 20.91 5.80
N GLU A 270 -1.15 20.56 6.70
CA GLU A 270 0.20 20.14 6.30
C GLU A 270 0.16 18.85 5.47
N LEU A 271 -0.62 17.86 5.92
CA LEU A 271 -0.78 16.58 5.21
C LEU A 271 -1.33 16.79 3.79
N LYS A 272 -2.36 17.64 3.64
CA LYS A 272 -2.91 18.02 2.33
C LYS A 272 -1.87 18.70 1.44
N ALA A 273 -1.07 19.61 1.99
CA ALA A 273 -0.06 20.34 1.24
C ALA A 273 1.01 19.41 0.66
N ASP A 274 1.36 18.34 1.37
CA ASP A 274 2.28 17.29 0.93
C ASP A 274 1.59 16.12 0.19
N LYS A 275 0.29 16.25 -0.14
CA LYS A 275 -0.52 15.30 -0.92
C LYS A 275 -0.75 13.94 -0.23
N MET A 276 -0.72 13.90 1.10
CA MET A 276 -1.14 12.71 1.84
C MET A 276 -2.63 12.49 1.62
N TRP A 277 -3.04 11.23 1.49
CA TRP A 277 -4.44 10.81 1.39
C TRP A 277 -5.14 10.87 2.75
N GLY A 278 -4.43 10.51 3.82
CA GLY A 278 -5.01 10.39 5.14
C GLY A 278 -4.04 10.72 6.28
N LEU A 279 -4.59 10.68 7.48
CA LEU A 279 -3.84 10.45 8.72
C LEU A 279 -4.24 9.09 9.26
N ASP A 280 -3.32 8.42 9.93
CA ASP A 280 -3.58 7.19 10.66
C ASP A 280 -2.99 7.37 12.06
N TYR A 281 -3.71 8.01 12.97
CA TYR A 281 -3.11 8.48 14.23
C TYR A 281 -3.46 7.60 15.42
N HIS A 282 -2.55 7.54 16.38
CA HIS A 282 -2.85 6.87 17.64
C HIS A 282 -4.07 7.52 18.30
N PHE A 283 -4.98 6.72 18.85
CA PHE A 283 -6.24 7.19 19.42
C PHE A 283 -6.05 8.31 20.46
N SER A 284 -4.91 8.33 21.18
CA SER A 284 -4.63 9.37 22.17
C SER A 284 -4.38 10.75 21.58
N VAL A 285 -4.02 10.83 20.29
CA VAL A 285 -3.90 12.10 19.56
C VAL A 285 -5.30 12.62 19.24
N ILE A 286 -6.18 11.72 18.79
CA ILE A 286 -7.59 12.03 18.52
C ILE A 286 -8.31 12.48 19.80
N ASP A 287 -8.09 11.77 20.93
CA ASP A 287 -8.74 12.10 22.20
C ASP A 287 -8.35 13.49 22.76
N LYS A 288 -7.19 14.03 22.36
CA LYS A 288 -6.73 15.36 22.77
C LYS A 288 -7.38 16.48 21.97
N ASP A 289 -7.90 16.19 20.79
CA ASP A 289 -8.53 17.17 19.91
C ASP A 289 -9.79 16.58 19.26
N SER A 290 -10.93 16.85 19.89
CA SER A 290 -12.24 16.39 19.41
C SER A 290 -12.66 16.97 18.05
N ASN A 291 -11.96 17.99 17.54
CA ASN A 291 -12.25 18.57 16.23
C ASN A 291 -11.41 17.97 15.10
N LEU A 292 -10.36 17.20 15.42
CA LEU A 292 -9.38 16.73 14.45
C LEU A 292 -10.02 15.94 13.29
N ILE A 293 -11.00 15.08 13.58
CA ILE A 293 -11.72 14.31 12.55
C ILE A 293 -12.44 15.26 11.58
N ASN A 294 -13.20 16.21 12.11
CA ASN A 294 -13.94 17.18 11.30
C ASN A 294 -12.99 18.08 10.49
N ASP A 295 -11.87 18.48 11.07
CA ASP A 295 -10.89 19.34 10.38
C ASP A 295 -10.11 18.57 9.31
N ALA A 296 -9.87 17.27 9.50
CA ALA A 296 -9.34 16.40 8.46
C ALA A 296 -10.30 16.29 7.27
N HIS A 297 -11.57 16.00 7.51
CA HIS A 297 -12.59 15.91 6.46
C HIS A 297 -12.78 17.22 5.69
N LYS A 298 -12.76 18.39 6.36
CA LYS A 298 -12.78 19.70 5.68
C LYS A 298 -11.60 19.90 4.73
N ASN A 299 -10.48 19.24 5.01
CA ASN A 299 -9.28 19.29 4.18
C ASN A 299 -9.24 18.20 3.10
N GLY A 300 -10.17 17.24 3.12
CA GLY A 300 -10.16 16.07 2.23
C GLY A 300 -9.11 15.05 2.63
N ILE A 301 -8.85 14.93 3.94
CA ILE A 301 -7.95 13.95 4.55
C ILE A 301 -8.79 12.90 5.24
N ASP A 302 -8.58 11.63 4.88
CA ASP A 302 -9.23 10.48 5.52
C ASP A 302 -8.61 10.23 6.91
N VAL A 303 -9.38 9.69 7.84
CA VAL A 303 -8.99 9.48 9.23
C VAL A 303 -9.07 8.01 9.61
N ASP A 304 -7.91 7.37 9.72
CA ASP A 304 -7.73 6.09 10.41
C ASP A 304 -7.20 6.33 11.83
N ILE A 305 -7.54 5.41 12.74
CA ILE A 305 -7.25 5.51 14.17
C ILE A 305 -6.76 4.15 14.67
N TRP A 306 -5.54 4.13 15.22
CA TRP A 306 -4.90 2.91 15.74
C TRP A 306 -4.46 3.04 17.21
N THR A 307 -4.11 1.95 17.90
CA THR A 307 -4.77 0.64 17.75
C THR A 307 -5.94 0.63 18.73
N VAL A 308 -7.18 0.66 18.24
CA VAL A 308 -8.37 0.77 19.10
C VAL A 308 -8.89 -0.62 19.41
N ASN A 309 -8.77 -1.07 20.66
CA ASN A 309 -9.21 -2.41 21.06
C ASN A 309 -10.43 -2.37 21.99
N GLU A 310 -10.69 -1.25 22.66
CA GLU A 310 -11.80 -1.09 23.59
C GLU A 310 -13.13 -0.90 22.84
N PRO A 311 -14.16 -1.74 23.08
CA PRO A 311 -15.45 -1.64 22.39
C PRO A 311 -16.12 -0.27 22.51
N GLU A 312 -15.97 0.41 23.64
CA GLU A 312 -16.56 1.74 23.89
C GLU A 312 -15.88 2.81 23.03
N LYS A 313 -14.55 2.71 22.85
CA LYS A 313 -13.80 3.62 21.97
C LYS A 313 -14.13 3.38 20.50
N MET A 314 -14.28 2.13 20.09
CA MET A 314 -14.75 1.80 18.74
C MET A 314 -16.09 2.50 18.45
N ASP A 315 -17.06 2.40 19.36
CA ASP A 315 -18.36 3.06 19.18
C ASP A 315 -18.23 4.59 19.12
N ALA A 316 -17.38 5.16 19.97
CA ALA A 316 -17.13 6.60 20.00
C ALA A 316 -16.52 7.10 18.68
N TYR A 317 -15.47 6.46 18.17
CA TYR A 317 -14.82 6.88 16.92
C TYR A 317 -15.68 6.61 15.68
N LEU A 318 -16.40 5.49 15.63
CA LEU A 318 -17.39 5.25 14.57
C LEU A 318 -18.47 6.34 14.55
N LYS A 319 -18.94 6.78 15.73
CA LYS A 319 -19.92 7.87 15.85
C LYS A 319 -19.32 9.23 15.48
N ALA A 320 -18.05 9.45 15.81
CA ALA A 320 -17.32 10.67 15.48
C ALA A 320 -16.97 10.79 13.98
N GLY A 321 -17.15 9.72 13.21
CA GLY A 321 -16.99 9.72 11.76
C GLY A 321 -15.65 9.20 11.27
N ALA A 322 -14.88 8.46 12.08
CA ALA A 322 -13.66 7.80 11.61
C ALA A 322 -13.91 7.03 10.30
N ASP A 323 -12.97 7.13 9.36
CA ASP A 323 -13.05 6.45 8.06
C ASP A 323 -12.60 5.00 8.20
N HIS A 324 -11.58 4.75 9.02
CA HIS A 324 -11.10 3.43 9.38
C HIS A 324 -10.77 3.35 10.87
N ILE A 325 -10.78 2.13 11.40
CA ILE A 325 -10.26 1.82 12.72
C ILE A 325 -9.37 0.58 12.59
N THR A 326 -8.10 0.75 12.92
CA THR A 326 -7.12 -0.32 13.02
C THR A 326 -7.15 -0.96 14.42
N THR A 327 -7.39 -2.28 14.48
CA THR A 327 -7.66 -3.01 15.73
C THR A 327 -7.05 -4.41 15.77
N ASN A 328 -6.71 -4.89 16.96
CA ASN A 328 -6.38 -6.30 17.20
C ASN A 328 -7.64 -7.17 17.41
N GLU A 329 -8.83 -6.57 17.48
CA GLU A 329 -10.12 -7.25 17.72
C GLU A 329 -11.08 -7.06 16.52
N PRO A 330 -10.67 -7.44 15.29
CA PRO A 330 -11.46 -7.15 14.09
C PRO A 330 -12.85 -7.78 14.13
N GLU A 331 -13.03 -8.93 14.79
CA GLU A 331 -14.34 -9.58 14.96
C GLU A 331 -15.31 -8.69 15.75
N ILE A 332 -14.84 -8.07 16.83
CA ILE A 332 -15.67 -7.17 17.65
C ILE A 332 -16.10 -5.95 16.82
N LEU A 333 -15.16 -5.35 16.11
CA LEU A 333 -15.45 -4.18 15.29
C LEU A 333 -16.38 -4.52 14.12
N LEU A 334 -16.20 -5.68 13.48
CA LEU A 334 -17.09 -6.19 12.42
C LEU A 334 -18.54 -6.31 12.91
N GLU A 335 -18.78 -6.84 14.10
CA GLU A 335 -20.13 -6.92 14.66
C GLU A 335 -20.75 -5.53 14.90
N LYS A 336 -19.94 -4.55 15.30
CA LYS A 336 -20.41 -3.16 15.50
C LYS A 336 -20.80 -2.45 14.21
N VAL A 337 -20.13 -2.76 13.09
CA VAL A 337 -20.41 -2.12 11.79
C VAL A 337 -21.47 -2.85 10.97
N LYS A 338 -21.72 -4.14 11.22
CA LYS A 338 -22.85 -4.88 10.63
C LYS A 338 -24.23 -4.38 11.09
N GLY A 339 -24.30 -3.81 12.29
CA GLY A 339 -25.54 -3.36 12.91
C GLY A 339 -25.97 -1.91 12.61
N LYS A 340 -25.29 -1.22 11.70
CA LYS A 340 -25.53 0.19 11.33
C LYS A 340 -25.87 0.32 9.85
#